data_AF-A0A8T5RGR3-F1
#
_entry.id   AF-A0A8T5RGR3-F1
#
_cell.length_a   1.000
_cell.length_b   1.000
_cell.length_c   1.000
_cell.angle_alpha   90.00
_cell.angle_beta   90.00
_cell.angle_gamma   90.00
#
_symmetry.space_group_name_H-M   'P 1'
#
loop_
_entity.id
_entity.type
_entity.pdbx_description
1 polymer ?
#
loop_
_entity_poly.entity_id
_entity_poly.type
_entity_poly.pdbx_seq_one_letter_code
_entity_poly.pdbx_strand_id
1 'polypeptide(L)'
;MSEELILNKIEQGKEEYIEFLVKLVKSDSINPPGNEKNVALIIEEFLKGMGIKTDIFPFGNNRANLIAYLNDSFEGRNLLFNGHMDTVPPGSEEDWKYPPLSALIKRNKLMFGRGT
;
A
#
# COMPACT_ATOMS: atom_id res chain seq x y z
N MET A 1 -2.23 19.16 18.11
CA MET A 1 -3.31 18.19 17.79
C MET A 1 -3.35 17.20 18.94
N SER A 2 -4.51 16.97 19.58
CA SER A 2 -4.58 15.97 20.65
C SER A 2 -4.58 14.55 20.08
N GLU A 3 -4.13 13.58 20.87
CA GLU A 3 -4.21 12.15 20.52
C GLU A 3 -5.64 11.74 20.17
N GLU A 4 -6.61 12.17 20.98
CA GLU A 4 -8.04 11.92 20.74
C GLU A 4 -8.51 12.40 19.36
N LEU A 5 -8.06 13.58 18.92
CA LEU A 5 -8.42 14.11 17.61
C LEU A 5 -7.81 13.26 16.48
N ILE A 6 -6.61 12.72 16.66
CA ILE A 6 -5.96 11.83 15.68
C ILE A 6 -6.73 10.50 15.61
N LEU A 7 -7.05 9.89 16.76
CA LEU A 7 -7.81 8.64 16.81
C LEU A 7 -9.19 8.78 16.17
N ASN A 8 -9.88 9.90 16.45
CA ASN A 8 -11.18 10.19 15.83
C ASN A 8 -11.07 10.34 14.30
N LYS A 9 -10.01 10.98 13.79
CA LYS A 9 -9.76 11.07 12.35
C LYS A 9 -9.46 9.70 11.72
N ILE A 10 -8.72 8.84 12.43
CA ILE A 10 -8.42 7.48 11.95
C ILE A 10 -9.71 6.67 11.84
N GLU A 11 -10.59 6.72 12.85
CA GLU A 11 -11.85 5.97 12.81
C GLU A 11 -12.79 6.50 11.73
N GLN A 12 -12.79 7.82 11.46
CA GLN A 12 -13.59 8.42 10.38
C GLN A 12 -13.13 8.01 8.96
N GLY A 13 -11.83 7.78 8.76
CA GLY A 13 -11.26 7.37 7.46
C GLY A 13 -11.13 5.86 7.29
N LYS A 14 -11.62 5.07 8.24
CA LYS A 14 -11.35 3.64 8.34
C LYS A 14 -11.78 2.85 7.10
N GLU A 15 -12.98 3.11 6.59
CA GLU A 15 -13.50 2.45 5.39
C GLU A 15 -12.62 2.77 4.17
N GLU A 16 -12.19 4.02 4.01
CA GLU A 16 -11.29 4.45 2.94
C GLU A 16 -9.93 3.73 3.03
N TYR A 17 -9.35 3.62 4.22
CA TYR A 17 -8.06 2.93 4.41
C TYR A 17 -8.17 1.44 4.14
N ILE A 18 -9.29 0.81 4.50
CA ILE A 18 -9.56 -0.60 4.19
C ILE A 18 -9.70 -0.78 2.68
N GLU A 19 -10.42 0.10 1.99
CA GLU A 19 -10.56 0.06 0.53
C GLU A 19 -9.22 0.29 -0.17
N PHE A 20 -8.39 1.19 0.34
CA PHE A 20 -7.03 1.40 -0.14
C PHE A 20 -6.20 0.12 0.00
N LEU A 21 -6.21 -0.53 1.17
CA LEU A 21 -5.52 -1.81 1.38
C LEU A 21 -6.04 -2.91 0.44
N VAL A 22 -7.37 -2.99 0.21
CA VAL A 22 -7.96 -3.92 -0.76
C VAL A 22 -7.39 -3.72 -2.16
N LYS A 23 -7.24 -2.47 -2.61
CA LYS A 23 -6.64 -2.16 -3.92
C LYS A 23 -5.18 -2.62 -3.99
N LEU A 24 -4.39 -2.37 -2.93
CA LEU A 24 -2.99 -2.80 -2.88
C LEU A 24 -2.86 -4.33 -2.95
N VAL A 25 -3.63 -5.06 -2.15
CA VAL A 25 -3.57 -6.53 -2.06
C VAL A 25 -4.05 -7.23 -3.34
N LYS A 26 -5.01 -6.62 -4.03
CA LYS A 26 -5.47 -7.11 -5.34
C LYS A 26 -4.48 -6.84 -6.47
N SER A 27 -3.50 -5.96 -6.24
CA SER A 27 -2.46 -5.64 -7.21
C SER A 27 -1.39 -6.71 -7.16
N ASP A 28 -1.19 -7.43 -8.26
CA ASP A 28 -0.10 -8.39 -8.36
C ASP A 28 1.24 -7.64 -8.29
N SER A 29 2.01 -7.92 -7.24
CA SER A 29 3.37 -7.44 -6.99
C SER A 29 4.34 -8.58 -6.65
N ILE A 30 4.00 -9.82 -7.06
CA ILE A 30 4.73 -11.02 -6.68
C ILE A 30 6.14 -11.00 -7.30
N ASN A 31 7.17 -11.18 -6.46
CA ASN A 31 8.57 -11.16 -6.84
C ASN A 31 9.26 -12.51 -6.55
N PRO A 32 9.83 -13.20 -7.57
CA PRO A 32 9.95 -12.84 -8.98
C PRO A 32 8.64 -13.05 -9.79
N PRO A 33 8.41 -12.30 -10.90
CA PRO A 33 9.34 -11.35 -11.52
C PRO A 33 9.31 -9.93 -10.93
N GLY A 34 8.38 -9.62 -10.04
CA GLY A 34 8.05 -8.27 -9.59
C GLY A 34 6.88 -7.71 -10.40
N ASN A 35 6.33 -6.59 -9.96
CA ASN A 35 5.25 -5.81 -10.61
C ASN A 35 4.94 -4.55 -9.77
N GLU A 36 5.92 -4.07 -9.01
CA GLU A 36 5.76 -3.06 -7.97
C GLU A 36 5.28 -1.71 -8.52
N LYS A 37 5.41 -1.46 -9.84
CA LYS A 37 4.85 -0.27 -10.49
C LYS A 37 3.33 -0.21 -10.37
N ASN A 38 2.63 -1.35 -10.39
CA ASN A 38 1.17 -1.39 -10.24
C ASN A 38 0.76 -0.87 -8.85
N VAL A 39 1.49 -1.29 -7.81
CA VAL A 39 1.28 -0.84 -6.43
C VAL A 39 1.66 0.63 -6.27
N ALA A 40 2.79 1.04 -6.85
CA ALA A 40 3.26 2.43 -6.82
C ALA A 40 2.22 3.40 -7.39
N LEU A 41 1.58 3.06 -8.51
CA LEU A 41 0.53 3.90 -9.12
C LEU A 41 -0.71 4.05 -8.23
N ILE A 42 -1.10 2.98 -7.51
CA ILE A 42 -2.23 3.04 -6.55
C ILE A 42 -1.88 3.94 -5.37
N ILE A 43 -0.64 3.84 -4.85
CA ILE A 43 -0.14 4.70 -3.77
C ILE A 43 -0.05 6.17 -4.23
N GLU A 44 0.48 6.44 -5.42
CA GLU A 44 0.54 7.78 -6.01
C GLU A 44 -0.86 8.40 -6.13
N GLU A 45 -1.84 7.66 -6.65
CA GLU A 45 -3.22 8.15 -6.78
C GLU A 45 -3.82 8.53 -5.42
N PHE A 46 -3.65 7.66 -4.41
CA PHE A 46 -4.16 7.90 -3.06
C PHE A 46 -3.51 9.14 -2.42
N LEU A 47 -2.18 9.23 -2.46
CA LEU A 47 -1.43 10.35 -1.88
C LEU A 47 -1.69 11.67 -2.62
N LYS A 48 -1.87 11.62 -3.95
CA LYS A 48 -2.25 12.79 -4.74
C LYS A 48 -3.62 13.35 -4.34
N GLY A 49 -4.57 12.49 -3.97
CA GLY A 49 -5.86 12.92 -3.40
C GLY A 49 -5.72 13.71 -2.10
N MET A 50 -4.62 13.51 -1.37
CA MET A 50 -4.29 14.24 -0.14
C MET A 50 -3.38 15.46 -0.38
N GLY A 51 -3.04 15.76 -1.64
CA GLY A 51 -2.11 16.83 -1.99
C GLY A 51 -0.64 16.53 -1.69
N ILE A 52 -0.28 15.26 -1.47
CA ILE A 52 1.10 14.85 -1.20
C ILE A 52 1.83 14.61 -2.54
N LYS A 53 3.00 15.24 -2.69
CA LYS A 53 3.84 15.05 -3.87
C LYS A 53 4.49 13.67 -3.84
N THR A 54 4.49 12.99 -4.98
CA THR A 54 5.20 11.71 -5.15
C THR A 54 6.00 11.70 -6.45
N ASP A 55 7.06 10.90 -6.48
CA ASP A 55 7.86 10.61 -7.67
C ASP A 55 8.01 9.07 -7.80
N ILE A 56 7.73 8.53 -8.99
CA ILE A 56 7.89 7.11 -9.32
C ILE A 56 9.21 6.91 -10.09
N PHE A 57 10.02 5.95 -9.63
CA PHE A 57 11.33 5.60 -10.20
C PHE A 57 11.29 4.18 -10.79
N PRO A 58 11.09 4.02 -12.11
CA PRO A 58 11.07 2.70 -12.76
C PRO A 58 12.44 2.01 -12.72
N PHE A 59 12.44 0.69 -12.53
CA PHE A 59 13.64 -0.16 -12.52
C PHE A 59 13.59 -1.31 -13.56
N GLY A 60 12.71 -1.21 -14.57
CA GLY A 60 12.51 -2.22 -15.62
C GLY A 60 11.53 -3.34 -15.20
N ASN A 61 11.06 -4.14 -16.18
CA ASN A 61 10.14 -5.28 -15.95
C ASN A 61 8.91 -4.94 -15.07
N ASN A 62 8.32 -3.76 -15.28
CA ASN A 62 7.19 -3.27 -14.48
C ASN A 62 7.47 -3.10 -12.97
N ARG A 63 8.74 -3.02 -12.58
CA ARG A 63 9.17 -2.72 -11.21
C ARG A 63 9.42 -1.23 -11.05
N ALA A 64 9.10 -0.68 -9.88
CA ALA A 64 9.37 0.71 -9.56
C ALA A 64 9.50 0.93 -8.04
N ASN A 65 10.23 1.96 -7.66
CA ASN A 65 10.15 2.56 -6.33
C ASN A 65 9.24 3.80 -6.39
N LEU A 66 8.64 4.17 -5.26
CA LEU A 66 7.92 5.43 -5.09
C LEU A 66 8.52 6.19 -3.91
N ILE A 67 8.72 7.50 -4.07
CA ILE A 67 9.09 8.39 -2.97
C ILE A 67 7.98 9.43 -2.81
N ALA A 68 7.48 9.58 -1.59
CA ALA A 68 6.50 10.60 -1.21
C ALA A 68 7.16 11.68 -0.34
N TYR A 69 6.76 12.92 -0.55
CA TYR A 69 7.33 14.08 0.12
C TYR A 69 6.24 14.85 0.86
N LEU A 70 6.36 14.89 2.20
CA LEU A 70 5.50 15.72 3.06
C LEU A 70 6.12 17.08 3.36
N ASN A 71 7.43 17.23 3.15
CA ASN A 71 8.16 18.47 3.40
C ASN A 71 8.44 19.20 2.07
N ASP A 72 8.33 20.52 2.08
CA ASP A 72 8.79 21.38 0.98
C ASP A 72 10.30 21.67 1.04
N SER A 73 10.92 21.45 2.21
CA SER A 73 12.35 21.63 2.46
C SER A 73 12.90 20.48 3.32
N PHE A 74 14.16 20.11 3.08
CA PHE A 74 14.87 19.06 3.82
C PHE A 74 15.93 19.61 4.78
N GLU A 75 15.85 20.89 5.17
CA GLU A 75 16.75 21.48 6.14
C GLU A 75 16.50 20.93 7.56
N GLY A 76 17.58 20.60 8.28
CA GLY A 76 17.51 20.08 9.65
C GLY A 76 17.24 18.57 9.73
N ARG A 77 16.42 18.15 10.71
CA ARG A 77 16.14 16.73 10.96
C ARG A 77 15.00 16.26 10.06
N ASN A 78 15.25 15.18 9.34
CA ASN A 78 14.25 14.53 8.48
C ASN A 78 13.95 13.13 9.02
N LEU A 79 12.69 12.70 8.84
CA LEU A 79 12.25 11.34 9.12
C LEU A 79 11.88 10.67 7.79
N LEU A 80 12.50 9.51 7.52
CA LEU A 80 12.17 8.67 6.37
C LEU A 80 11.43 7.44 6.85
N PHE A 81 10.20 7.25 6.36
CA PHE A 81 9.52 5.96 6.43
C PHE A 81 9.89 5.15 5.19
N ASN A 82 10.42 3.94 5.39
CA ASN A 82 10.81 3.05 4.31
C ASN A 82 10.12 1.69 4.48
N GLY A 83 9.63 1.15 3.36
CA GLY A 83 8.98 -0.15 3.26
C GLY A 83 9.10 -0.68 1.84
N HIS A 84 8.55 -1.87 1.59
CA HIS A 84 8.56 -2.52 0.28
C HIS A 84 7.13 -2.77 -0.21
N MET A 85 6.96 -2.91 -1.53
CA MET A 85 5.66 -3.09 -2.19
C MET A 85 5.47 -4.49 -2.78
N ASP A 86 6.56 -5.25 -2.91
CA ASP A 86 6.54 -6.60 -3.46
C ASP A 86 6.05 -7.62 -2.42
N THR A 87 5.48 -8.70 -2.93
CA THR A 87 5.12 -9.86 -2.13
C THR A 87 5.86 -11.09 -2.61
N VAL A 88 6.01 -12.08 -1.71
CA VAL A 88 6.57 -13.38 -2.08
C VAL A 88 5.53 -14.23 -2.82
N PRO A 89 5.96 -15.19 -3.68
CA PRO A 89 5.05 -16.12 -4.33
C PRO A 89 4.13 -16.80 -3.32
N PRO A 90 2.81 -16.86 -3.59
CA PRO A 90 1.86 -17.40 -2.62
C PRO A 90 1.94 -18.93 -2.49
N GLY A 91 2.65 -19.63 -3.38
CA GLY A 91 2.61 -21.09 -3.47
C GLY A 91 1.47 -21.55 -4.39
N SER A 92 1.02 -22.79 -4.22
CA SER A 92 -0.13 -23.32 -4.98
C SER A 92 -1.42 -22.65 -4.51
N GLU A 93 -2.25 -22.15 -5.43
CA GLU A 93 -3.55 -21.58 -5.08
C GLU A 93 -4.49 -22.60 -4.42
N GLU A 94 -4.32 -23.90 -4.70
CA GLU A 94 -5.12 -24.98 -4.11
C GLU A 94 -4.92 -25.12 -2.59
N ASP A 95 -3.76 -24.70 -2.09
CA ASP A 95 -3.45 -24.69 -0.65
C ASP A 95 -4.12 -23.50 0.07
N TRP A 96 -4.64 -22.53 -0.69
CA TRP A 96 -5.29 -21.37 -0.14
C TRP A 96 -6.79 -21.58 0.01
N LYS A 97 -7.30 -21.36 1.23
CA LYS A 97 -8.75 -21.31 1.49
C LYS A 97 -9.45 -20.18 0.72
N TYR A 98 -8.74 -19.08 0.47
CA TYR A 98 -9.20 -17.92 -0.28
C TYR A 98 -8.09 -17.46 -1.23
N PRO A 99 -8.38 -17.08 -2.49
CA PRO A 99 -7.34 -16.73 -3.44
C PRO A 99 -6.41 -15.64 -2.88
N PRO A 100 -5.08 -15.76 -3.08
CA PRO A 100 -4.09 -14.90 -2.42
C PRO A 100 -4.24 -13.42 -2.79
N LEU A 101 -4.72 -13.10 -3.99
CA LEU A 101 -4.97 -11.72 -4.44
C LEU A 101 -6.45 -11.31 -4.32
N SER A 102 -7.26 -12.02 -3.53
CA SER A 102 -8.70 -11.70 -3.41
C SER A 102 -8.99 -10.49 -2.51
N ALA A 103 -8.12 -10.22 -1.54
CA ALA A 103 -8.35 -9.27 -0.44
C ALA A 103 -9.71 -9.52 0.25
N LEU A 104 -10.06 -10.80 0.48
CA LEU A 104 -11.38 -11.17 0.98
C LEU A 104 -11.56 -10.71 2.43
N ILE A 105 -12.57 -9.89 2.71
CA ILE A 105 -12.92 -9.47 4.07
C ILE A 105 -14.07 -10.34 4.61
N LYS A 106 -13.90 -10.90 5.81
CA LYS A 106 -14.93 -11.68 6.52
C LYS A 106 -15.74 -10.81 7.48
N ARG A 107 -16.85 -11.37 7.97
CA ARG A 107 -17.79 -10.71 8.91
C ARG A 107 -17.13 -10.17 10.18
N ASN A 108 -16.01 -10.75 10.61
CA ASN A 108 -15.23 -10.30 11.76
C ASN A 108 -14.12 -9.28 11.40
N LYS A 109 -14.22 -8.63 10.23
CA LYS A 109 -13.26 -7.63 9.73
C LYS A 109 -11.84 -8.15 9.47
N LEU A 110 -11.65 -9.47 9.38
CA LEU A 110 -10.39 -10.05 8.95
C LEU A 110 -10.29 -10.04 7.42
N MET A 111 -9.20 -9.49 6.90
CA MET A 111 -8.83 -9.56 5.49
C MET A 111 -7.92 -10.78 5.25
N PHE A 112 -8.13 -11.47 4.14
CA PHE A 112 -7.29 -12.56 3.68
C PHE A 112 -6.71 -12.21 2.31
N GLY A 113 -5.40 -12.10 2.24
CA GLY A 113 -4.63 -11.98 1.01
C GLY A 113 -3.14 -12.10 1.28
N ARG A 114 -2.34 -12.30 0.24
CA ARG A 114 -0.89 -12.23 0.35
C ARG A 114 -0.50 -10.76 0.54
N GLY A 115 0.25 -10.46 1.60
CA GLY A 115 0.68 -9.10 1.94
C GLY A 115 -0.21 -8.38 2.97
N THR A 116 -1.26 -9.04 3.47
CA THR A 116 -2.05 -8.61 4.64
C THR A 116 -1.57 -9.30 5.90
#